data_AF-R6LTF7-F1
#
_entry.id   AF-R6LTF7-F1
#
_cell.length_a   1.000
_cell.length_b   1.000
_cell.length_c   1.000
_cell.angle_alpha   90.00
_cell.angle_beta   90.00
_cell.angle_gamma   90.00
#
_symmetry.space_group_name_H-M   'P 1'
#
loop_
_entity.id
_entity.type
_entity.pdbx_description
1 polymer ?
#
loop_
_entity_poly.entity_id
_entity_poly.type
_entity_poly.pdbx_seq_one_letter_code
_entity_poly.pdbx_strand_id
1 'polypeptide(L)'
;MEAFNITEISKLKNDLLNEKKMSGETENKKTVLADIWKQALEDILDPTSKMSEAEEKEYHNKILRKLRQGRRLTTEEKNYLQIHDPEMYKVALRVEMSRKRFVEQAKHCKSKEEFQTLVGNNMKTVEQDPMKEYIQAAISYEAQNIRKSPSYAALPDTNREAEEKRKKGKKIKKLRVDEDKDEEKKSPLPSENYGSDMRMNSLNMTLKPAFDNFSQHRA
;
A
#
# COMPACT_ATOMS: atom_id res chain seq x y z
N MET A 1 -27.80 4.37 12.18
CA MET A 1 -27.13 4.41 10.87
C MET A 1 -27.99 3.61 9.92
N GLU A 2 -28.91 4.28 9.24
CA GLU A 2 -29.72 3.63 8.20
C GLU A 2 -28.85 3.52 6.94
N ALA A 3 -28.59 2.29 6.52
CA ALA A 3 -27.92 2.04 5.26
C ALA A 3 -28.89 2.42 4.14
N PHE A 4 -28.61 3.50 3.41
CA PHE A 4 -29.37 3.82 2.20
C PHE A 4 -29.31 2.63 1.24
N ASN A 5 -30.50 2.11 0.94
CA ASN A 5 -30.69 0.82 0.28
C ASN A 5 -30.35 0.97 -1.21
N ILE A 6 -29.41 0.17 -1.72
CA ILE A 6 -28.99 0.14 -3.13
C ILE A 6 -30.19 -0.01 -4.09
N THR A 7 -31.30 -0.58 -3.60
CA THR A 7 -32.56 -0.69 -4.33
C THR A 7 -33.21 0.68 -4.60
N GLU A 8 -33.12 1.65 -3.68
CA GLU A 8 -33.67 3.00 -3.84
C GLU A 8 -32.89 3.80 -4.90
N ILE A 9 -31.56 3.70 -4.89
CA ILE A 9 -30.67 4.32 -5.88
C ILE A 9 -30.97 3.76 -7.28
N SER A 10 -31.20 2.44 -7.36
CA SER A 10 -31.51 1.76 -8.63
C SER A 10 -32.90 2.15 -9.16
N LYS A 11 -33.86 2.40 -8.26
CA LYS A 11 -35.21 2.87 -8.60
C LYS A 11 -35.18 4.30 -9.11
N LEU A 12 -34.48 5.20 -8.40
CA LEU A 12 -34.24 6.59 -8.82
C LEU A 12 -33.55 6.66 -10.20
N LYS A 13 -32.58 5.78 -10.45
CA LYS A 13 -31.90 5.69 -11.75
C LYS A 13 -32.84 5.29 -12.89
N ASN A 14 -33.74 4.34 -12.65
CA ASN A 14 -34.70 3.87 -13.65
C ASN A 14 -35.81 4.89 -13.92
N ASP A 15 -36.27 5.60 -12.89
CA ASP A 15 -37.30 6.65 -13.01
C ASP A 15 -36.75 7.84 -13.83
N LEU A 16 -35.49 8.23 -13.61
CA LEU A 16 -34.80 9.26 -14.41
C LEU A 16 -34.60 8.84 -15.88
N LEU A 17 -34.34 7.56 -16.13
CA LEU A 17 -34.13 7.03 -17.48
C LEU A 17 -35.43 7.03 -18.30
N ASN A 18 -36.58 6.91 -17.63
CA ASN A 18 -37.90 6.97 -18.24
C ASN A 18 -38.36 8.41 -18.51
N GLU A 19 -38.02 9.39 -17.64
CA GLU A 19 -38.27 10.82 -17.93
C GLU A 19 -37.48 11.34 -19.14
N LYS A 20 -36.23 10.88 -19.32
CA LYS A 20 -35.37 11.26 -20.45
C LYS A 20 -35.97 10.90 -21.82
N LYS A 21 -36.91 9.95 -21.88
CA LYS A 21 -37.56 9.52 -23.14
C LYS A 21 -38.72 10.43 -23.58
N MET A 22 -39.17 11.38 -22.75
CA MET A 22 -40.42 12.12 -23.00
C MET A 22 -40.32 13.66 -23.06
N SER A 23 -39.15 14.30 -23.03
CA SER A 23 -39.11 15.76 -23.24
C SER A 23 -37.90 16.23 -24.03
N GLY A 24 -38.19 16.93 -25.14
CA GLY A 24 -37.23 17.74 -25.88
C GLY A 24 -36.43 18.65 -24.95
N GLU A 25 -35.15 18.78 -25.28
CA GLU A 25 -34.11 19.41 -24.48
C GLU A 25 -34.40 20.89 -24.25
N THR A 26 -34.47 21.30 -22.98
CA THR A 26 -34.02 22.64 -22.61
C THR A 26 -32.72 22.47 -21.83
N GLU A 27 -31.64 23.11 -22.30
CA GLU A 27 -30.33 23.11 -21.64
C GLU A 27 -30.45 23.45 -20.15
N ASN A 28 -31.41 24.30 -19.79
CA ASN A 28 -31.77 24.68 -18.42
C ASN A 28 -32.20 23.51 -17.51
N LYS A 29 -32.84 22.44 -18.02
CA LYS A 29 -33.18 21.27 -17.19
C LYS A 29 -31.97 20.36 -16.96
N LYS A 30 -31.10 20.25 -17.98
CA LYS A 30 -29.85 19.49 -17.87
C LYS A 30 -28.88 20.15 -16.90
N THR A 31 -28.80 21.48 -16.88
CA THR A 31 -27.96 22.23 -15.93
C THR A 31 -28.48 22.10 -14.50
N VAL A 32 -29.79 22.26 -14.27
CA VAL A 32 -30.41 22.09 -12.94
C VAL A 32 -30.19 20.68 -12.39
N LEU A 33 -30.38 19.64 -13.21
CA LEU A 33 -30.06 18.27 -12.80
C LEU A 33 -28.57 18.10 -12.47
N ALA A 34 -27.68 18.64 -13.30
CA ALA A 34 -26.25 18.57 -13.04
C ALA A 34 -25.86 19.25 -11.72
N ASP A 35 -26.51 20.37 -11.37
CA ASP A 35 -26.24 21.09 -10.13
C ASP A 35 -26.79 20.36 -8.90
N ILE A 36 -27.95 19.69 -9.01
CA ILE A 36 -28.47 18.79 -7.96
C ILE A 36 -27.51 17.61 -7.73
N TRP A 37 -26.99 17.00 -8.81
CA TRP A 37 -26.02 15.91 -8.69
C TRP A 37 -24.69 16.37 -8.09
N LYS A 38 -24.21 17.57 -8.43
CA LYS A 38 -23.02 18.16 -7.81
C LYS A 38 -23.22 18.38 -6.31
N GLN A 39 -24.34 18.99 -5.93
CA GLN A 39 -24.64 19.23 -4.51
C GLN A 39 -24.77 17.93 -3.73
N ALA A 40 -25.44 16.91 -4.29
CA ALA A 40 -25.54 15.60 -3.66
C ALA A 40 -24.19 14.90 -3.53
N LEU A 41 -23.28 15.09 -4.50
CA LEU A 41 -21.92 14.56 -4.42
C LEU A 41 -21.08 15.29 -3.36
N GLU A 42 -21.19 16.62 -3.27
CA GLU A 42 -20.53 17.42 -2.23
C GLU A 42 -21.01 16.99 -0.84
N ASP A 43 -22.33 16.81 -0.64
CA ASP A 43 -22.90 16.31 0.62
C ASP A 43 -22.38 14.92 1.03
N ILE A 44 -22.01 14.08 0.05
CA ILE A 44 -21.49 12.73 0.30
C ILE A 44 -19.98 12.75 0.55
N LEU A 45 -19.23 13.56 -0.21
CA LEU A 45 -17.77 13.60 -0.14
C LEU A 45 -17.26 14.47 0.99
N ASP A 46 -17.98 15.53 1.33
CA ASP A 46 -17.65 16.44 2.42
C ASP A 46 -18.39 16.03 3.71
N PRO A 47 -17.68 15.46 4.70
CA PRO A 47 -18.29 15.09 5.97
C PRO A 47 -18.77 16.30 6.79
N THR A 48 -18.39 17.52 6.41
CA THR A 48 -18.74 18.77 7.09
C THR A 48 -19.80 19.60 6.36
N SER A 49 -20.33 19.13 5.24
CA SER A 49 -21.32 19.85 4.40
C SER A 49 -22.55 20.38 5.15
N LYS A 50 -22.94 19.74 6.25
CA LYS A 50 -24.10 20.10 7.09
C LYS A 50 -23.73 20.66 8.47
N MET A 51 -22.45 20.88 8.72
CA MET A 51 -21.94 21.41 9.99
C MET A 51 -21.95 22.94 9.99
N SER A 52 -22.00 23.54 11.17
CA SER A 52 -21.76 24.97 11.32
C SER A 52 -20.27 25.31 11.11
N GLU A 53 -19.95 26.56 10.77
CA GLU A 53 -18.55 27.02 10.62
C GLU A 53 -17.70 26.76 11.87
N ALA A 54 -18.30 26.79 13.06
CA ALA A 54 -17.60 26.53 14.32
C ALA A 54 -17.23 25.04 14.46
N GLU A 55 -18.16 24.15 14.11
CA GLU A 55 -17.95 22.70 14.12
C GLU A 55 -16.96 22.28 13.03
N GLU A 56 -17.01 22.91 11.86
CA GLU A 56 -16.06 22.69 10.77
C GLU A 56 -14.63 23.04 11.20
N LYS A 57 -14.44 24.20 11.85
CA LYS A 57 -13.13 24.60 12.41
C LYS A 57 -12.63 23.62 13.47
N GLU A 58 -13.51 23.11 14.33
CA GLU A 58 -13.11 22.09 15.32
C GLU A 58 -12.75 20.76 14.64
N TYR A 59 -13.47 20.38 13.58
CA TYR A 59 -13.15 19.21 12.77
C TYR A 59 -11.79 19.34 12.09
N HIS A 60 -11.50 20.50 11.50
CA HIS A 60 -10.19 20.83 10.95
C HIS A 60 -9.08 20.73 12.01
N ASN A 61 -9.28 21.36 13.17
CA ASN A 61 -8.33 21.32 14.28
C ASN A 61 -8.09 19.90 14.81
N LYS A 62 -9.14 19.07 14.85
CA LYS A 62 -9.03 17.65 15.22
C LYS A 62 -8.13 16.89 14.24
N ILE A 63 -8.23 17.16 12.94
CA ILE A 63 -7.37 16.56 11.91
C ILE A 63 -5.92 17.00 12.12
N LEU A 64 -5.67 18.30 12.29
CA LEU A 64 -4.32 18.82 12.54
C LEU A 64 -3.72 18.20 13.81
N ARG A 65 -4.51 18.09 14.88
CA ARG A 65 -4.08 17.44 16.14
C ARG A 65 -3.71 15.97 15.91
N LYS A 66 -4.47 15.23 15.10
CA LYS A 66 -4.13 13.84 14.72
C LYS A 66 -2.81 13.76 13.96
N LEU A 67 -2.59 14.65 12.99
CA LEU A 67 -1.34 14.72 12.23
C LEU A 67 -0.14 15.03 13.14
N ARG A 68 -0.26 16.02 14.04
CA ARG A 68 0.79 16.36 15.02
C ARG A 68 1.11 15.21 15.98
N GLN A 69 0.12 14.37 16.29
CA GLN A 69 0.31 13.16 17.09
C GLN A 69 0.87 11.97 16.28
N GLY A 70 1.03 12.11 14.96
CA GLY A 70 1.47 11.03 14.09
C GLY A 70 0.42 9.93 13.91
N ARG A 71 -0.86 10.21 14.17
CA ARG A 71 -1.96 9.26 13.93
C ARG A 71 -2.35 9.25 12.45
N ARG A 72 -2.99 8.15 12.01
CA ARG A 72 -3.49 8.03 10.64
C ARG A 72 -4.81 8.78 10.51
N LEU A 73 -4.98 9.49 9.40
CA LEU A 73 -6.26 10.07 9.02
C LEU A 73 -7.18 9.01 8.43
N THR A 74 -8.47 9.11 8.73
CA THR A 74 -9.51 8.31 8.07
C THR A 74 -9.74 8.77 6.63
N THR A 75 -10.49 8.00 5.84
CA THR A 75 -10.86 8.40 4.48
C THR A 75 -11.67 9.71 4.47
N GLU A 76 -12.64 9.85 5.38
CA GLU A 76 -13.44 11.07 5.54
C GLU A 76 -12.57 12.28 5.90
N GLU A 77 -11.60 12.13 6.81
CA GLU A 77 -10.68 13.20 7.20
C GLU A 77 -9.78 13.63 6.04
N LYS A 78 -9.39 12.68 5.18
CA LYS A 78 -8.63 12.98 3.96
C LYS A 78 -9.48 13.68 2.91
N ASN A 79 -10.71 13.23 2.70
CA ASN A 79 -11.65 13.86 1.76
C ASN A 79 -11.94 15.30 2.18
N TYR A 80 -12.17 15.52 3.48
CA TYR A 80 -12.32 16.87 4.04
C TYR A 80 -11.12 17.76 3.70
N LEU A 81 -9.88 17.30 3.96
CA LEU A 81 -8.69 18.09 3.59
C LEU A 81 -8.60 18.32 2.08
N GLN A 82 -8.97 17.34 1.25
CA GLN A 82 -8.92 17.49 -0.20
C GLN A 82 -9.83 18.63 -0.70
N ILE A 83 -10.95 18.86 -0.02
CA ILE A 83 -11.93 19.90 -0.37
C ILE A 83 -11.56 21.25 0.27
N HIS A 84 -11.23 21.25 1.57
CA HIS A 84 -11.11 22.46 2.38
C HIS A 84 -9.68 22.95 2.63
N ASP A 85 -8.68 22.05 2.60
CA ASP A 85 -7.26 22.41 2.75
C ASP A 85 -6.35 21.51 1.88
N PRO A 86 -6.31 21.76 0.56
CA PRO A 86 -5.57 20.93 -0.37
C PRO A 86 -4.06 20.89 -0.09
N GLU A 87 -3.50 21.93 0.53
CA GLU A 87 -2.09 21.95 0.90
C GLU A 87 -1.82 20.97 2.05
N MET A 88 -2.64 20.99 3.09
CA MET A 88 -2.54 20.01 4.18
C MET A 88 -2.86 18.59 3.72
N TYR A 89 -3.74 18.42 2.73
CA TYR A 89 -3.94 17.11 2.10
C TYR A 89 -2.65 16.55 1.46
N LYS A 90 -1.90 17.37 0.72
CA LYS A 90 -0.58 16.98 0.17
C LYS A 90 0.40 16.62 1.28
N VAL A 91 0.38 17.33 2.41
CA VAL A 91 1.20 17.00 3.58
C VAL A 91 0.78 15.63 4.14
N ALA A 92 -0.52 15.38 4.31
CA ALA A 92 -1.03 14.10 4.80
C ALA A 92 -0.61 12.92 3.90
N LEU A 93 -0.64 13.09 2.58
CA LEU A 93 -0.16 12.07 1.63
C LEU A 93 1.34 11.79 1.80
N ARG A 94 2.16 12.84 1.93
CA ARG A 94 3.60 12.69 2.20
C ARG A 94 3.87 11.96 3.51
N VAL A 95 3.16 12.33 4.58
CA VAL A 95 3.24 11.65 5.87
C VAL A 95 2.88 10.17 5.73
N GLU A 96 1.84 9.82 4.97
CA GLU A 96 1.44 8.44 4.73
C GLU A 96 2.50 7.65 3.95
N MET A 97 3.09 8.25 2.91
CA MET A 97 4.17 7.62 2.13
C MET A 97 5.40 7.35 2.98
N SER A 98 5.87 8.36 3.73
CA SER A 98 7.02 8.22 4.64
C SER A 98 6.76 7.14 5.71
N ARG A 99 5.55 7.11 6.25
CA ARG A 99 5.11 6.06 7.19
C ARG A 99 5.16 4.67 6.56
N LYS A 100 4.59 4.48 5.37
CA LYS A 100 4.59 3.19 4.67
C LYS A 100 6.02 2.71 4.41
N ARG A 101 6.90 3.60 3.93
CA ARG A 101 8.32 3.30 3.71
C ARG A 101 9.00 2.86 5.00
N PHE A 102 8.82 3.59 6.10
CA PHE A 102 9.41 3.24 7.39
C PHE A 102 8.93 1.87 7.91
N VAL A 103 7.62 1.63 7.88
CA VAL A 103 7.04 0.35 8.33
C VAL A 103 7.55 -0.81 7.49
N GLU A 104 7.69 -0.62 6.17
CA GLU A 104 8.23 -1.66 5.30
C GLU A 104 9.70 -1.96 5.59
N GLN A 105 10.52 -0.92 5.75
CA GLN A 105 11.93 -1.07 6.16
C GLN A 105 12.06 -1.80 7.50
N ALA A 106 11.18 -1.49 8.46
CA ALA A 106 11.21 -2.09 9.78
C ALA A 106 10.93 -3.60 9.78
N LYS A 107 10.14 -4.12 8.83
CA LYS A 107 9.88 -5.57 8.69
C LYS A 107 11.16 -6.36 8.36
N HIS A 108 12.15 -5.70 7.78
CA HIS A 108 13.40 -6.32 7.37
C HIS A 108 14.52 -6.21 8.40
N CYS A 109 14.30 -5.49 9.50
CA CYS A 109 15.25 -5.41 10.60
C CYS A 109 15.40 -6.78 11.27
N LYS A 110 16.65 -7.22 11.43
CA LYS A 110 17.00 -8.54 11.99
C LYS A 110 17.37 -8.45 13.47
N SER A 111 17.59 -7.24 13.98
CA SER A 111 17.92 -6.99 15.38
C SER A 111 17.26 -5.71 15.87
N LYS A 112 17.20 -5.53 17.19
CA LYS A 112 16.74 -4.28 17.79
C LYS A 112 17.70 -3.13 17.51
N GLU A 113 19.00 -3.39 17.48
CA GLU A 113 20.05 -2.42 17.10
C GLU A 113 19.87 -1.87 15.68
N GLU A 114 19.61 -2.75 14.70
CA GLU A 114 19.32 -2.36 13.31
C GLU A 114 18.06 -1.50 13.23
N PHE A 115 17.02 -1.85 14.00
CA PHE A 115 15.80 -1.06 14.08
C PHE A 115 16.03 0.33 14.69
N GLN A 116 16.83 0.46 15.75
CA GLN A 116 17.15 1.78 16.32
C GLN A 116 17.95 2.64 15.33
N THR A 117 18.88 2.02 14.60
CA THR A 117 19.63 2.68 13.53
C THR A 117 18.70 3.15 12.42
N LEU A 118 17.73 2.31 12.01
CA LEU A 118 16.70 2.67 11.03
C LEU A 118 15.87 3.88 11.46
N VAL A 119 15.43 3.91 12.72
CA VAL A 119 14.70 5.05 13.30
C VAL A 119 15.57 6.31 13.23
N GLY A 120 16.81 6.25 13.72
CA GLY A 120 17.73 7.38 13.70
C GLY A 120 18.02 7.91 12.29
N ASN A 121 18.27 7.02 11.33
CA ASN A 121 18.51 7.38 9.94
C ASN A 121 17.31 8.09 9.31
N ASN A 122 16.10 7.58 9.55
CA ASN A 122 14.89 8.21 9.04
C ASN A 122 14.67 9.59 9.68
N MET A 123 14.91 9.75 10.99
CA MET A 123 14.78 11.08 11.64
C MET A 123 15.75 12.11 11.04
N LYS A 124 17.00 11.71 10.74
CA LYS A 124 17.99 12.56 10.08
C LYS A 124 17.58 12.93 8.66
N THR A 125 17.07 11.98 7.87
CA THR A 125 16.59 12.26 6.51
C THR A 125 15.46 13.29 6.50
N VAL A 126 14.57 13.22 7.49
CA VAL A 126 13.39 14.09 7.59
C VAL A 126 13.75 15.50 8.07
N GLU A 127 14.91 15.74 8.67
CA GLU A 127 15.29 17.04 9.22
C GLU A 127 15.30 18.19 8.20
N GLN A 128 15.57 17.86 6.92
CA GLN A 128 15.57 18.80 5.80
C GLN A 128 14.17 19.04 5.19
N ASP A 129 13.14 18.32 5.65
CA ASP A 129 11.79 18.44 5.11
C ASP A 129 11.06 19.64 5.76
N PRO A 130 10.39 20.52 4.98
CA PRO A 130 9.63 21.64 5.54
C PRO A 130 8.45 21.19 6.42
N MET A 131 7.99 19.94 6.28
CA MET A 131 6.89 19.32 7.04
C MET A 131 7.40 18.26 8.03
N LYS A 132 8.66 18.38 8.45
CA LYS A 132 9.36 17.42 9.31
C LYS A 132 8.58 17.03 10.57
N GLU A 133 7.88 17.97 11.20
CA GLU A 133 7.17 17.73 12.45
C GLU A 133 6.14 16.60 12.31
N TYR A 134 5.32 16.63 11.25
CA TYR A 134 4.29 15.62 11.00
C TYR A 134 4.87 14.27 10.62
N ILE A 135 5.95 14.27 9.81
CA ILE A 135 6.60 13.04 9.38
C ILE A 135 7.34 12.38 10.56
N GLN A 136 8.07 13.15 11.37
CA GLN A 136 8.75 12.67 12.58
C GLN A 136 7.74 12.12 13.60
N ALA A 137 6.60 12.79 13.78
CA ALA A 137 5.53 12.30 14.64
C ALA A 137 4.99 10.94 14.14
N ALA A 138 4.73 10.81 12.83
CA ALA A 138 4.24 9.55 12.25
C ALA A 138 5.25 8.40 12.38
N ILE A 139 6.54 8.66 12.13
CA ILE A 139 7.60 7.65 12.29
C ILE A 139 7.74 7.26 13.76
N SER A 140 7.71 8.24 14.68
CA SER A 140 7.78 7.98 16.12
C SER A 140 6.60 7.13 16.60
N TYR A 141 5.38 7.44 16.14
CA TYR A 141 4.17 6.69 16.45
C TYR A 141 4.28 5.22 16.00
N GLU A 142 4.67 4.98 14.74
CA GLU A 142 4.84 3.60 14.25
C GLU A 142 6.01 2.89 14.93
N ALA A 143 7.10 3.59 15.24
CA ALA A 143 8.22 2.99 15.94
C ALA A 143 7.81 2.49 17.34
N GLN A 144 6.98 3.26 18.05
CA GLN A 144 6.41 2.84 19.34
C GLN A 144 5.49 1.62 19.19
N ASN A 145 4.64 1.58 18.15
CA ASN A 145 3.76 0.44 17.90
C ASN A 145 4.56 -0.83 17.56
N ILE A 146 5.59 -0.71 16.73
CA ILE A 146 6.46 -1.83 16.36
C ILE A 146 7.20 -2.34 17.60
N ARG A 147 7.72 -1.46 18.46
CA ARG A 147 8.39 -1.85 19.71
C ARG A 147 7.49 -2.66 20.66
N LYS A 148 6.18 -2.43 20.61
CA LYS A 148 5.17 -3.18 21.37
C LYS A 148 4.76 -4.50 20.71
N SER A 149 5.18 -4.75 19.46
CA SER A 149 4.77 -5.94 18.72
C SER A 149 5.53 -7.19 19.18
N PRO A 150 4.89 -8.37 19.16
CA PRO A 150 5.56 -9.65 19.46
C PRO A 150 6.72 -9.94 18.50
N SER A 151 6.60 -9.55 17.23
CA SER A 151 7.65 -9.70 16.23
C SER A 151 8.94 -8.98 16.64
N TYR A 152 8.81 -7.73 17.14
CA TYR A 152 9.95 -6.98 17.66
C TYR A 152 10.51 -7.58 18.94
N ALA A 153 9.65 -8.07 19.85
CA ALA A 153 10.11 -8.72 21.08
C ALA A 153 10.94 -9.98 20.80
N ALA A 154 10.65 -10.70 19.72
CA ALA A 154 11.40 -11.88 19.28
C ALA A 154 12.75 -11.55 18.61
N LEU A 155 13.00 -10.29 18.24
CA LEU A 155 14.27 -9.89 17.64
C LEU A 155 15.42 -10.00 18.65
N PRO A 156 16.59 -10.50 18.22
CA PRO A 156 17.84 -10.39 18.99
C PRO A 156 18.18 -8.93 19.30
N ASP A 157 18.88 -8.71 20.42
CA ASP A 157 19.22 -7.35 20.84
C ASP A 157 20.27 -6.74 19.91
N THR A 158 21.28 -7.52 19.52
CA THR A 158 22.42 -7.06 18.71
C THR A 158 22.45 -7.65 17.30
N ASN A 159 23.12 -6.94 16.39
CA ASN A 159 23.38 -7.43 15.03
C ASN A 159 24.20 -8.73 15.02
N ARG A 160 25.15 -8.88 15.95
CA ARG A 160 25.99 -10.07 16.08
C ARG A 160 25.16 -11.31 16.40
N GLU A 161 24.28 -11.22 17.39
CA GLU A 161 23.41 -12.33 17.78
C GLU A 161 22.45 -12.74 16.66
N ALA A 162 21.92 -11.77 15.92
CA ALA A 162 21.08 -12.04 14.76
C ALA A 162 21.82 -12.86 13.69
N GLU A 163 23.07 -12.51 13.40
CA GLU A 163 23.87 -13.26 12.42
C GLU A 163 24.26 -14.65 12.93
N GLU A 164 24.57 -14.81 14.21
CA GLU A 164 24.84 -16.12 14.81
C GLU A 164 23.65 -17.07 14.75
N LYS A 165 22.44 -16.60 15.11
CA LYS A 165 21.21 -17.39 15.00
C LYS A 165 20.95 -17.81 13.55
N ARG A 166 21.19 -16.91 12.59
CA ARG A 166 21.04 -17.19 11.16
C ARG A 166 22.03 -18.24 10.67
N LYS A 167 23.30 -18.15 11.08
CA LYS A 167 24.36 -19.13 10.76
C LYS A 167 24.04 -20.50 11.36
N LYS A 168 23.60 -20.57 12.62
CA LYS A 168 23.16 -21.82 13.27
C LYS A 168 21.98 -22.46 12.54
N GLY A 169 20.96 -21.67 12.19
CA GLY A 169 19.81 -22.15 11.41
C GLY A 169 20.18 -22.71 10.03
N LYS A 170 21.13 -22.08 9.32
CA LYS A 170 21.66 -22.60 8.05
C LYS A 170 22.37 -23.95 8.20
N LYS A 171 23.18 -24.11 9.26
CA LYS A 171 23.86 -25.38 9.54
C LYS A 171 22.86 -26.51 9.79
N ILE A 172 21.81 -26.26 10.58
CA ILE A 172 20.74 -27.25 10.85
C ILE A 172 20.01 -27.66 9.57
N LYS A 173 19.66 -26.69 8.70
CA LYS A 173 19.02 -27.00 7.40
C LYS A 173 19.93 -27.83 6.50
N LYS A 174 21.23 -27.58 6.49
CA LYS A 174 22.18 -28.37 5.70
C LYS A 174 22.23 -29.82 6.20
N LEU A 175 22.34 -30.03 7.51
CA LEU A 175 22.36 -31.37 8.11
C LEU A 175 21.10 -32.19 7.77
N ARG A 176 19.90 -31.58 7.84
CA ARG A 176 18.65 -32.28 7.48
C ARG A 176 18.54 -32.65 6.00
N VAL A 177 19.16 -31.89 5.10
CA VAL A 177 19.14 -32.19 3.66
C VAL A 177 20.18 -33.26 3.29
N ASP A 178 21.25 -33.37 4.07
CA ASP A 178 22.28 -34.39 3.87
C ASP A 178 21.85 -35.77 4.42
N GLU A 179 20.87 -35.86 5.33
CA GLU A 179 20.29 -37.13 5.83
C GLU A 179 19.27 -37.78 4.86
N ASP A 180 18.68 -37.04 3.92
CA ASP A 180 17.67 -37.55 2.97
C ASP A 180 18.27 -38.00 1.61
N LYS A 181 19.59 -38.18 1.50
CA LYS A 181 20.27 -38.56 0.25
C LYS A 181 20.86 -39.97 0.19
N ASP A 182 20.63 -40.79 1.21
CA ASP A 182 21.19 -42.14 1.29
C ASP A 182 20.09 -43.21 1.41
N GLU A 183 19.10 -43.25 0.50
CA GLU A 183 18.35 -44.48 0.23
C GLU A 183 17.60 -44.45 -1.12
N GLU A 184 18.29 -44.78 -2.22
CA GLU A 184 17.69 -45.60 -3.27
C GLU A 184 18.77 -46.44 -3.97
N LYS A 185 18.87 -47.69 -3.52
CA LYS A 185 19.72 -48.73 -4.11
C LYS A 185 19.17 -49.13 -5.47
N LYS A 186 20.09 -49.21 -6.43
CA LYS A 186 19.97 -49.84 -7.75
C LYS A 186 19.01 -51.04 -7.77
N SER A 187 17.99 -50.96 -8.62
CA SER A 187 17.24 -52.11 -9.13
C SER A 187 17.55 -52.25 -10.64
N PRO A 188 18.04 -53.41 -11.14
CA PRO A 188 18.29 -53.61 -12.56
C PRO A 188 16.98 -53.64 -13.38
N LEU A 189 16.97 -52.96 -14.52
CA LEU A 189 15.88 -52.99 -15.50
C LEU A 189 15.76 -54.38 -16.14
N PRO A 190 14.57 -54.96 -16.29
CA PRO A 190 14.32 -55.99 -17.29
C PRO A 190 14.15 -55.34 -18.67
N SER A 191 14.92 -55.80 -19.64
CA SER A 191 14.69 -55.55 -21.06
C SER A 191 13.45 -56.31 -21.53
N GLU A 192 12.52 -55.64 -22.23
CA GLU A 192 11.88 -56.15 -23.45
C GLU A 192 10.84 -55.15 -24.01
N ASN A 193 11.26 -54.47 -25.07
CA ASN A 193 10.54 -54.17 -26.32
C ASN A 193 9.00 -54.28 -26.39
N TYR A 194 8.32 -53.13 -26.41
CA TYR A 194 7.18 -52.76 -27.27
C TYR A 194 7.27 -51.22 -27.39
N GLY A 195 7.49 -50.59 -28.54
CA GLY A 195 6.61 -50.58 -29.70
C GLY A 195 6.09 -49.14 -29.91
N SER A 196 6.72 -48.44 -30.85
CA SER A 196 6.14 -47.36 -31.69
C SER A 196 5.81 -45.98 -31.08
N ASP A 197 6.48 -44.97 -31.67
CA ASP A 197 5.99 -43.63 -32.02
C ASP A 197 5.45 -42.68 -30.94
N MET A 198 6.19 -41.57 -30.74
CA MET A 198 5.75 -40.24 -31.16
C MET A 198 6.90 -39.24 -30.98
N ARG A 199 7.45 -38.78 -32.11
CA ARG A 199 8.34 -37.62 -32.19
C ARG A 199 7.57 -36.37 -31.78
N MET A 200 8.05 -35.65 -30.77
CA MET A 200 7.78 -34.21 -30.65
C MET A 200 9.06 -33.46 -30.33
N ASN A 201 9.27 -32.43 -31.14
CA ASN A 201 10.54 -31.77 -31.40
C ASN A 201 10.99 -30.84 -30.28
N SER A 202 12.31 -30.79 -30.14
CA SER A 202 13.13 -29.79 -29.48
C SER A 202 12.77 -28.35 -29.85
N LEU A 203 12.76 -27.46 -28.86
CA LEU A 203 13.26 -26.08 -28.99
C LEU A 203 13.58 -25.49 -27.60
N ASN A 204 14.86 -25.59 -27.23
CA ASN A 204 15.48 -24.76 -26.21
C ASN A 204 15.60 -23.33 -26.76
N MET A 205 14.83 -22.38 -26.23
CA MET A 205 15.08 -20.96 -26.48
C MET A 205 15.99 -20.40 -25.38
N THR A 206 17.29 -20.49 -25.63
CA THR A 206 18.32 -19.71 -24.93
C THR A 206 18.28 -18.29 -25.48
N LEU A 207 17.63 -17.36 -24.77
CA LEU A 207 17.70 -15.93 -25.11
C LEU A 207 19.06 -15.37 -24.65
N LYS A 208 19.99 -15.22 -25.59
CA LYS A 208 21.13 -14.30 -25.47
C LYS A 208 20.66 -12.89 -25.82
N PRO A 209 21.00 -11.84 -25.04
CA PRO A 209 20.88 -10.47 -25.52
C PRO A 209 22.04 -10.16 -26.48
N ALA A 210 21.72 -9.77 -27.71
CA ALA A 210 22.67 -9.28 -28.69
C ALA A 210 22.72 -7.75 -28.65
N PHE A 211 23.90 -7.26 -28.23
CA PHE A 211 24.65 -6.10 -28.69
C PHE A 211 23.95 -4.83 -29.21
N ASP A 212 24.42 -3.73 -28.62
CA ASP A 212 24.52 -2.37 -29.15
C ASP A 212 24.85 -2.29 -30.65
N ASN A 213 24.11 -1.41 -31.34
CA ASN A 213 24.63 -0.35 -32.22
C ASN A 213 23.52 0.10 -33.17
N PHE A 214 22.96 1.29 -32.96
CA PHE A 214 22.53 2.10 -34.10
C PHE A 214 22.87 3.58 -33.87
N SER A 215 23.96 3.93 -34.53
CA SER A 215 24.45 5.24 -34.96
C SER A 215 23.48 6.41 -34.95
N GLN A 216 24.04 7.51 -34.44
CA GLN A 216 23.96 8.88 -34.94
C GLN A 216 23.42 9.06 -36.37
N HIS A 217 22.42 9.94 -36.48
CA HIS A 217 22.18 11.01 -37.47
C HIS A 217 20.73 11.48 -37.18
N ARG A 218 20.35 12.75 -37.06
CA ARG A 218 20.77 13.96 -37.78
C ARG A 218 20.12 15.18 -37.10
N ALA A 219 20.78 16.33 -37.29
CA ALA A 219 20.30 17.72 -37.19
C ALA A 219 19.94 18.26 -35.80
#